data_AF-A0AAE2Y6W0-F1
#
_entry.id   AF-A0AAE2Y6W0-F1
#
_cell.length_a   1.000
_cell.length_b   1.000
_cell.length_c   1.000
_cell.angle_alpha   90.00
_cell.angle_beta   90.00
_cell.angle_gamma   90.00
#
_symmetry.space_group_name_H-M   'P 1'
#
loop_
_entity.id
_entity.type
_entity.pdbx_description
1 polymer ?
#
loop_
_entity_poly.entity_id
_entity_poly.type
_entity_poly.pdbx_seq_one_letter_code
_entity_poly.pdbx_strand_id
1 'polypeptide(L)'
;MKYIKVALPDDLEEKVRSKAGVLYGARKGSLSRSVTNALSNWLSPDPELYVGTTPSGMSFEVPEKLVPDLMEILIDALKPVNVVYSYLQGEEEVEVKLPAELARLKSREMTDVFLNSTFMVELETASLYTGGGGCFLLEAHLNRKQRISIAKKLLEKWNIKIKLAKERFSVIVREGHVEVSY
;
A
#
# COMPACT_ATOMS: atom_id res chain seq x y z
N MET A 1 -25.97 0.13 -21.79
CA MET A 1 -24.51 0.41 -21.68
C MET A 1 -24.20 1.59 -22.58
N LYS A 2 -23.70 2.71 -22.03
CA LYS A 2 -23.33 3.91 -22.82
C LYS A 2 -21.88 3.71 -23.29
N TYR A 3 -21.62 3.84 -24.59
CA TYR A 3 -20.26 3.74 -25.14
C TYR A 3 -19.77 5.13 -25.52
N ILE A 4 -18.53 5.46 -25.15
CA ILE A 4 -17.81 6.64 -25.62
C ILE A 4 -16.89 6.17 -26.75
N LYS A 5 -17.01 6.79 -27.92
CA LYS A 5 -16.07 6.60 -29.03
C LYS A 5 -14.97 7.64 -28.88
N VAL A 6 -13.73 7.19 -28.76
CA VAL A 6 -12.54 8.05 -28.71
C VAL A 6 -11.74 7.78 -29.99
N ALA A 7 -11.47 8.83 -30.76
CA ALA A 7 -10.52 8.77 -31.87
C ALA A 7 -9.12 9.08 -31.32
N LEU A 8 -8.16 8.19 -31.58
CA LEU A 8 -6.76 8.38 -31.23
C LEU A 8 -5.99 8.82 -32.49
N PRO A 9 -5.00 9.71 -32.37
CA PRO A 9 -4.02 9.92 -33.43
C PRO A 9 -3.29 8.62 -33.81
N ASP A 10 -2.87 8.49 -35.07
CA ASP A 10 -2.31 7.24 -35.62
C ASP A 10 -1.09 6.71 -34.83
N ASP A 11 -0.22 7.61 -34.36
CA ASP A 11 0.97 7.27 -33.58
C ASP A 11 0.64 6.74 -32.17
N LEU A 12 -0.45 7.25 -31.58
CA LEU A 12 -1.00 6.78 -30.31
C LEU A 12 -1.72 5.45 -30.51
N GLU A 13 -2.45 5.28 -31.60
CA GLU A 13 -3.13 4.03 -31.90
C GLU A 13 -2.13 2.87 -32.05
N GLU A 14 -1.02 3.09 -32.76
CA GLU A 14 0.04 2.09 -32.92
C GLU A 14 0.63 1.66 -31.57
N LYS A 15 0.96 2.63 -30.69
CA LYS A 15 1.48 2.36 -29.35
C LYS A 15 0.49 1.59 -28.47
N VAL A 16 -0.78 1.97 -28.52
CA VAL A 16 -1.83 1.29 -27.74
C VAL A 16 -2.07 -0.11 -28.28
N ARG A 17 -2.07 -0.33 -29.61
CA ARG A 17 -2.17 -1.66 -30.22
C ARG A 17 -1.01 -2.58 -29.81
N SER A 18 0.21 -2.05 -29.81
CA SER A 18 1.40 -2.78 -29.38
C SER A 18 1.29 -3.20 -27.91
N LYS A 19 0.99 -2.27 -26.99
CA LYS A 19 0.75 -2.58 -25.57
C LYS A 19 -0.42 -3.55 -25.36
N ALA A 20 -1.51 -3.37 -26.11
CA ALA A 20 -2.68 -4.24 -26.03
C ALA A 20 -2.36 -5.69 -26.44
N GLY A 21 -1.57 -5.85 -27.50
CA GLY A 21 -1.09 -7.14 -27.98
C GLY A 21 -0.21 -7.84 -26.95
N VAL A 22 0.70 -7.11 -26.28
CA VAL A 22 1.56 -7.64 -25.22
C VAL A 22 0.74 -8.05 -23.99
N LEU A 23 -0.17 -7.18 -23.52
CA LEU A 23 -0.89 -7.39 -22.26
C LEU A 23 -2.04 -8.40 -22.35
N TYR A 24 -2.73 -8.47 -23.49
CA TYR A 24 -3.97 -9.24 -23.63
C TYR A 24 -3.92 -10.28 -24.75
N GLY A 25 -2.82 -10.34 -25.51
CA GLY A 25 -2.68 -11.17 -26.70
C GLY A 25 -3.50 -10.67 -27.90
N ALA A 26 -3.47 -11.43 -29.00
CA ALA A 26 -4.20 -11.15 -30.24
C ALA A 26 -5.72 -11.47 -30.15
N ARG A 27 -6.37 -11.08 -29.04
CA ARG A 27 -7.79 -11.33 -28.81
C ARG A 27 -8.65 -10.17 -29.33
N LYS A 28 -9.80 -10.48 -29.92
CA LYS A 28 -10.80 -9.48 -30.34
C LYS A 28 -11.23 -8.66 -29.10
N GLY A 29 -11.08 -7.33 -29.18
CA GLY A 29 -11.42 -6.40 -28.08
C GLY A 29 -10.28 -6.09 -27.10
N SER A 30 -9.07 -6.58 -27.32
CA SER A 30 -7.87 -6.21 -26.52
C SER A 30 -7.63 -4.70 -26.48
N LEU A 31 -7.84 -4.02 -27.61
CA LEU A 31 -7.70 -2.57 -27.71
C LEU A 31 -8.69 -1.84 -26.80
N SER A 32 -9.97 -2.22 -26.83
CA SER A 32 -11.00 -1.64 -25.97
C SER A 32 -10.70 -1.84 -24.49
N ARG A 33 -10.19 -3.02 -24.10
CA ARG A 33 -9.74 -3.27 -22.72
C ARG A 33 -8.54 -2.42 -22.34
N SER A 34 -7.56 -2.30 -23.24
CA SER A 34 -6.36 -1.48 -23.00
C SER A 34 -6.71 -0.01 -22.80
N VAL A 35 -7.59 0.52 -23.66
CA VAL A 35 -8.08 1.91 -23.54
C VAL A 35 -8.92 2.07 -22.27
N THR A 36 -9.78 1.11 -21.94
CA THR A 36 -10.58 1.16 -20.71
C THR A 36 -9.70 1.13 -19.47
N ASN A 37 -8.70 0.26 -19.42
CA ASN A 37 -7.75 0.19 -18.31
C ASN A 37 -6.87 1.45 -18.25
N ALA A 38 -6.39 1.95 -19.38
CA ALA A 38 -5.62 3.18 -19.43
C ALA A 38 -6.44 4.39 -18.95
N LEU A 39 -7.70 4.49 -19.38
CA LEU A 39 -8.64 5.50 -18.90
C LEU A 39 -8.95 5.30 -17.43
N SER A 40 -9.18 4.07 -16.96
CA SER A 40 -9.45 3.78 -15.55
C SER A 40 -8.26 4.16 -14.66
N ASN A 41 -7.03 3.82 -15.07
CA ASN A 41 -5.82 4.19 -14.36
C ASN A 41 -5.55 5.69 -14.44
N TRP A 42 -5.88 6.33 -15.56
CA TRP A 42 -5.74 7.79 -15.70
C TRP A 42 -6.79 8.55 -14.90
N LEU A 43 -8.02 8.04 -14.84
CA LEU A 43 -9.14 8.59 -14.05
C LEU A 43 -9.02 8.24 -12.56
N SER A 44 -8.18 7.28 -12.20
CA SER A 44 -7.96 6.84 -10.82
C SER A 44 -6.49 6.44 -10.65
N PRO A 45 -5.55 7.41 -10.66
CA PRO A 45 -4.13 7.14 -10.44
C PRO A 45 -3.92 6.40 -9.11
N ASP A 46 -2.82 5.66 -8.94
CA ASP A 46 -2.53 5.06 -7.64
C ASP A 46 -2.51 6.17 -6.55
N PRO A 47 -3.06 5.91 -5.35
CA PRO A 47 -3.09 6.93 -4.32
C PRO A 47 -1.67 7.28 -3.90
N GLU A 48 -1.43 8.57 -3.63
CA GLU A 48 -0.16 8.99 -3.03
C GLU A 48 -0.03 8.41 -1.62
N LEU A 49 -1.15 8.25 -0.93
CA LEU A 49 -1.21 7.59 0.36
C LEU A 49 -2.62 7.02 0.57
N TYR A 50 -2.68 5.80 1.06
CA TYR A 50 -3.90 5.15 1.51
C TYR A 50 -3.70 4.59 2.92
N VAL A 51 -4.70 4.79 3.77
CA VAL A 51 -4.84 4.07 5.03
C VAL A 51 -6.30 3.76 5.30
N GLY A 52 -6.61 2.48 5.50
CA GLY A 52 -7.98 2.05 5.74
C GLY A 52 -8.08 0.87 6.69
N THR A 53 -9.26 0.70 7.26
CA THR A 53 -9.59 -0.46 8.09
C THR A 53 -10.09 -1.60 7.24
N THR A 54 -9.67 -2.82 7.55
CA THR A 54 -10.16 -4.06 6.92
C THR A 54 -10.87 -4.92 7.97
N PRO A 55 -11.57 -6.00 7.58
CA PRO A 55 -12.12 -6.95 8.54
C PRO A 55 -11.06 -7.61 9.43
N SER A 56 -9.83 -7.81 8.93
CA SER A 56 -8.72 -8.44 9.64
C SER A 56 -7.79 -7.47 10.37
N GLY A 57 -7.90 -6.16 10.12
CA GLY A 57 -7.03 -5.15 10.73
C GLY A 57 -7.02 -3.85 9.94
N MET A 58 -5.93 -3.58 9.23
CA MET A 58 -5.72 -2.35 8.45
C MET A 58 -4.95 -2.62 7.16
N SER A 59 -5.12 -1.76 6.17
CA SER A 59 -4.37 -1.78 4.91
C SER A 59 -3.81 -0.41 4.61
N PHE A 60 -2.65 -0.38 3.97
CA PHE A 60 -1.85 0.80 3.71
C PHE A 60 -1.29 0.76 2.29
N GLU A 61 -1.28 1.90 1.63
CA GLU A 61 -0.38 2.16 0.50
C GLU A 61 0.38 3.42 0.88
N VAL A 62 1.68 3.30 1.11
CA VAL A 62 2.51 4.39 1.61
C VAL A 62 3.70 4.63 0.69
N PRO A 63 4.11 5.87 0.49
CA PRO A 63 5.32 6.16 -0.27
C PRO A 63 6.54 5.58 0.42
N GLU A 64 7.51 5.14 -0.38
CA GLU A 64 8.70 4.41 0.09
C GLU A 64 9.40 5.10 1.27
N LYS A 65 9.51 6.44 1.19
CA LYS A 65 10.12 7.28 2.25
C LYS A 65 9.42 7.20 3.62
N LEU A 66 8.14 6.81 3.66
CA LEU A 66 7.34 6.67 4.88
C LEU A 66 7.28 5.23 5.41
N VAL A 67 7.82 4.24 4.69
CA VAL A 67 7.77 2.85 5.14
C VAL A 67 8.46 2.65 6.50
N PRO A 68 9.65 3.23 6.77
CA PRO A 68 10.25 3.14 8.11
C PRO A 68 9.37 3.77 9.19
N ASP A 69 8.74 4.92 8.90
CA ASP A 69 7.80 5.56 9.83
C ASP A 69 6.59 4.68 10.11
N LEU A 70 6.05 3.99 9.10
CA LEU A 70 4.97 3.02 9.28
C LEU A 70 5.39 1.91 10.26
N MET A 71 6.60 1.35 10.11
CA MET A 71 7.10 0.33 11.04
C MET A 71 7.21 0.87 12.47
N GLU A 72 7.80 2.06 12.66
CA GLU A 72 7.90 2.70 13.97
C GLU A 72 6.51 2.91 14.60
N ILE A 73 5.52 3.37 13.81
CA ILE A 73 4.14 3.59 14.26
C ILE A 73 3.48 2.30 14.71
N LEU A 74 3.69 1.20 13.98
CA LEU A 74 3.10 -0.11 14.30
C LEU A 74 3.72 -0.68 15.58
N ILE A 75 5.04 -0.64 15.72
CA ILE A 75 5.75 -1.07 16.94
C ILE A 75 5.26 -0.26 18.15
N ASP A 76 5.07 1.05 18.00
CA ASP A 76 4.51 1.92 19.04
C ASP A 76 3.07 1.56 19.45
N ALA A 77 2.22 1.29 18.47
CA ALA A 77 0.79 1.08 18.68
C ALA A 77 0.47 -0.31 19.23
N LEU A 78 1.27 -1.30 18.85
CA LEU A 78 1.09 -2.69 19.22
C LEU A 78 1.91 -3.07 20.46
N LYS A 79 3.03 -2.36 20.71
CA LYS A 79 3.94 -2.61 21.84
C LYS A 79 4.37 -4.09 21.95
N PRO A 80 4.84 -4.72 20.86
CA PRO A 80 5.34 -6.08 20.95
C PRO A 80 6.61 -6.12 21.81
N VAL A 81 6.93 -7.25 22.44
CA VAL A 81 8.23 -7.44 23.10
C VAL A 81 9.32 -7.66 22.05
N ASN A 82 9.02 -8.49 21.04
CA ASN A 82 9.92 -8.79 19.94
C ASN A 82 9.25 -8.53 18.58
N VAL A 83 10.09 -8.21 17.60
CA VAL A 83 9.71 -8.08 16.19
C VAL A 83 10.51 -9.11 15.41
N VAL A 84 9.83 -9.85 14.53
CA VAL A 84 10.48 -10.80 13.62
C VAL A 84 10.34 -10.26 12.22
N TYR A 85 11.46 -10.04 11.54
CA TYR A 85 11.52 -9.69 10.12
C TYR A 85 11.86 -10.93 9.31
N SER A 86 11.03 -11.28 8.33
CA SER A 86 11.26 -12.42 7.43
C SER A 86 11.26 -11.93 5.98
N TYR A 87 12.25 -12.32 5.19
CA TYR A 87 12.36 -11.95 3.77
C TYR A 87 13.28 -12.90 3.01
N LEU A 88 13.19 -12.89 1.68
CA LEU A 88 14.13 -13.61 0.82
C LEU A 88 15.34 -12.73 0.46
N GLN A 89 16.54 -13.25 0.66
CA GLN A 89 17.80 -12.68 0.18
C GLN A 89 18.38 -13.61 -0.90
N GLY A 90 18.01 -13.35 -2.16
CA GLY A 90 18.28 -14.30 -3.25
C GLY A 90 17.31 -15.48 -3.17
N GLU A 91 17.84 -16.69 -2.99
CA GLU A 91 17.04 -17.91 -2.80
C GLU A 91 16.93 -18.34 -1.32
N GLU A 92 17.65 -17.67 -0.41
CA GLU A 92 17.66 -18.00 1.00
C GLU A 92 16.64 -17.18 1.79
N GLU A 93 15.91 -17.85 2.68
CA GLU A 93 15.02 -17.21 3.65
C GLU A 93 15.83 -16.73 4.86
N VAL A 94 15.68 -15.45 5.16
CA VAL A 94 16.35 -14.79 6.29
C VAL A 94 15.30 -14.38 7.30
N GLU A 95 15.50 -14.80 8.54
CA GLU A 95 14.69 -14.40 9.70
C GLU A 95 15.56 -13.64 10.71
N VAL A 96 15.11 -12.45 11.09
CA VAL A 96 15.79 -11.60 12.08
C VAL A 96 14.82 -11.24 13.20
N LYS A 97 15.05 -11.83 14.37
CA LYS A 97 14.30 -11.54 15.59
C LYS A 97 15.02 -10.51 16.45
N LEU A 98 14.34 -9.42 16.78
CA LEU A 98 14.89 -8.31 17.56
C LEU A 98 13.94 -7.88 18.68
N PRO A 99 14.47 -7.45 19.85
CA PRO A 99 13.69 -6.66 20.80
C PRO A 99 13.12 -5.41 20.14
N ALA A 100 11.92 -4.99 20.55
CA ALA A 100 11.21 -3.87 19.90
C ALA A 100 12.01 -2.55 19.85
N GLU A 101 12.87 -2.27 20.83
CA GLU A 101 13.74 -1.09 20.82
C GLU A 101 14.78 -1.14 19.70
N LEU A 102 15.41 -2.30 19.49
CA LEU A 102 16.40 -2.51 18.43
C LEU A 102 15.74 -2.59 17.06
N ALA A 103 14.55 -3.20 16.98
CA ALA A 103 13.76 -3.27 15.76
C ALA A 103 13.45 -1.87 15.18
N ARG A 104 13.14 -0.89 16.06
CA ARG A 104 12.92 0.51 15.65
C ARG A 104 14.14 1.09 14.92
N LEU A 105 15.32 0.94 15.53
CA LEU A 105 16.57 1.43 14.93
C LEU A 105 16.85 0.73 13.60
N LYS A 106 16.64 -0.59 13.56
CA LYS A 106 16.87 -1.41 12.38
C LYS A 106 15.94 -1.07 11.21
N SER A 107 14.72 -0.62 11.48
CA SER A 107 13.73 -0.31 10.44
C SER A 107 14.23 0.71 9.40
N ARG A 108 15.12 1.62 9.77
CA ARG A 108 15.69 2.61 8.85
C ARG A 108 16.73 2.04 7.91
N GLU A 109 17.39 0.95 8.31
CA GLU A 109 18.41 0.26 7.52
C GLU A 109 17.81 -0.76 6.55
N MET A 110 16.52 -1.11 6.70
CA MET A 110 15.85 -2.19 5.98
C MET A 110 14.83 -1.69 4.95
N THR A 111 14.87 -0.42 4.56
CA THR A 111 13.87 0.17 3.64
C THR A 111 13.73 -0.63 2.34
N ASP A 112 14.85 -1.00 1.70
CA ASP A 112 14.83 -1.78 0.45
C ASP A 112 14.21 -3.17 0.63
N VAL A 113 14.39 -3.78 1.81
CA VAL A 113 13.81 -5.07 2.16
C VAL A 113 12.29 -4.93 2.31
N PHE A 114 11.82 -3.86 2.94
CA PHE A 114 10.39 -3.64 3.18
C PHE A 114 9.57 -3.43 1.90
N LEU A 115 10.24 -2.99 0.82
CA LEU A 115 9.61 -2.79 -0.48
C LEU A 115 9.55 -4.07 -1.32
N ASN A 116 10.20 -5.15 -0.88
CA ASN A 116 10.19 -6.43 -1.57
C ASN A 116 8.93 -7.22 -1.21
N SER A 117 8.22 -7.78 -2.19
CA SER A 117 6.98 -8.56 -1.99
C SER A 117 7.14 -9.83 -1.15
N THR A 118 8.37 -10.25 -0.87
CA THR A 118 8.69 -11.43 -0.03
C THR A 118 8.77 -11.09 1.45
N PHE A 119 8.72 -9.81 1.81
CA PHE A 119 8.88 -9.36 3.18
C PHE A 119 7.63 -9.59 4.03
N MET A 120 7.85 -9.92 5.29
CA MET A 120 6.82 -10.06 6.31
C MET A 120 7.37 -9.60 7.66
N VAL A 121 6.48 -9.08 8.51
CA VAL A 121 6.80 -8.76 9.91
C VAL A 121 5.82 -9.46 10.84
N GLU A 122 6.34 -10.11 11.87
CA GLU A 122 5.53 -10.57 13.00
C GLU A 122 5.75 -9.66 14.21
N LEU A 123 4.65 -9.20 14.79
CA LEU A 123 4.54 -8.28 15.91
C LEU A 123 3.78 -8.96 17.06
N GLU A 124 4.13 -10.22 17.32
CA GLU A 124 3.54 -11.17 18.29
C GLU A 124 2.06 -11.48 18.06
N THR A 125 1.18 -10.51 18.29
CA THR A 125 -0.28 -10.66 18.12
C THR A 125 -0.77 -10.11 16.78
N ALA A 126 0.15 -9.73 15.91
CA ALA A 126 -0.14 -9.10 14.64
C ALA A 126 0.89 -9.51 13.59
N SER A 127 0.45 -9.59 12.34
CA SER A 127 1.31 -9.86 11.20
C SER A 127 1.14 -8.77 10.15
N LEU A 128 2.24 -8.30 9.59
CA LEU A 128 2.27 -7.34 8.51
C LEU A 128 2.83 -8.02 7.26
N TYR A 129 2.02 -8.04 6.21
CA TYR A 129 2.38 -8.56 4.90
C TYR A 129 2.59 -7.39 3.94
N THR A 130 3.53 -7.52 2.99
CA THR A 130 3.66 -6.55 1.90
C THR A 130 3.35 -7.16 0.54
N GLY A 131 2.72 -6.37 -0.32
CA GLY A 131 2.63 -6.65 -1.76
C GLY A 131 3.82 -6.11 -2.55
N GLY A 132 4.79 -5.49 -1.88
CA GLY A 132 5.85 -4.69 -2.46
C GLY A 132 5.43 -3.25 -2.75
N GLY A 133 6.41 -2.40 -3.07
CA GLY A 133 6.16 -1.02 -3.54
C GLY A 133 5.42 -0.10 -2.56
N GLY A 134 5.43 -0.42 -1.25
CA GLY A 134 4.74 0.36 -0.23
C GLY A 134 3.32 -0.10 0.11
N CYS A 135 2.86 -1.21 -0.46
CA CYS A 135 1.56 -1.80 -0.15
C CYS A 135 1.66 -2.76 1.05
N PHE A 136 0.89 -2.53 2.10
CA PHE A 136 0.90 -3.36 3.30
C PHE A 136 -0.49 -3.77 3.77
N LEU A 137 -0.59 -4.98 4.32
CA LEU A 137 -1.75 -5.50 5.02
C LEU A 137 -1.34 -5.88 6.45
N LEU A 138 -1.93 -5.21 7.42
CA LEU A 138 -1.79 -5.55 8.84
C LEU A 138 -2.98 -6.40 9.26
N GLU A 139 -2.70 -7.64 9.62
CA GLU A 139 -3.65 -8.53 10.28
C GLU A 139 -3.44 -8.44 11.80
N ALA A 140 -4.43 -7.87 12.49
CA ALA A 140 -4.35 -7.62 13.92
C ALA A 140 -5.73 -7.34 14.54
N HIS A 141 -5.95 -7.85 15.75
CA HIS A 141 -7.12 -7.48 16.56
C HIS A 141 -6.95 -6.10 17.20
N LEU A 142 -7.19 -5.06 16.42
CA LEU A 142 -7.07 -3.67 16.86
C LEU A 142 -8.37 -3.13 17.43
N ASN A 143 -8.30 -2.44 18.57
CA ASN A 143 -9.43 -1.62 19.03
C ASN A 143 -9.52 -0.29 18.27
N ARG A 144 -10.65 0.43 18.41
CA ARG A 144 -10.89 1.72 17.76
C ARG A 144 -9.78 2.75 18.03
N LYS A 145 -9.26 2.82 19.27
CA LYS A 145 -8.20 3.79 19.62
C LYS A 145 -6.90 3.49 18.87
N GLN A 146 -6.52 2.21 18.77
CA GLN A 146 -5.33 1.79 18.02
C GLN A 146 -5.46 2.12 16.53
N ARG A 147 -6.56 1.73 15.88
CA ARG A 147 -6.78 2.02 14.45
C ARG A 147 -6.69 3.51 14.13
N ILE A 148 -7.38 4.34 14.92
CA ILE A 148 -7.35 5.79 14.77
C ILE A 148 -5.95 6.36 15.04
N SER A 149 -5.25 5.84 16.06
CA SER A 149 -3.89 6.30 16.40
C SER A 149 -2.90 5.99 15.29
N ILE A 150 -2.93 4.78 14.72
CA ILE A 150 -2.04 4.36 13.63
C ILE A 150 -2.26 5.27 12.41
N ALA A 151 -3.52 5.39 11.96
CA ALA A 151 -3.86 6.21 10.80
C ALA A 151 -3.48 7.68 10.99
N LYS A 152 -3.76 8.27 12.16
CA LYS A 152 -3.41 9.67 12.44
C LYS A 152 -1.90 9.90 12.44
N LYS A 153 -1.13 9.06 13.14
CA LYS A 153 0.33 9.20 13.17
C LYS A 153 0.92 9.10 11.76
N LEU A 154 0.41 8.19 10.94
CA LEU A 154 0.88 8.03 9.56
C LEU A 154 0.54 9.26 8.70
N LEU A 155 -0.69 9.75 8.77
CA LEU A 155 -1.12 10.94 8.04
C LEU A 155 -0.37 12.21 8.48
N GLU A 156 -0.04 12.32 9.77
CA GLU A 156 0.76 13.42 10.29
C GLU A 156 2.19 13.44 9.73
N LYS A 157 2.79 12.27 9.45
CA LYS A 157 4.08 12.17 8.75
C LYS A 157 4.01 12.72 7.31
N TRP A 158 2.81 12.77 6.74
CA TRP A 158 2.51 13.41 5.45
C TRP A 158 1.92 14.82 5.59
N ASN A 159 2.04 15.45 6.77
CA ASN A 159 1.46 16.78 7.08
C ASN A 159 -0.07 16.87 6.93
N ILE A 160 -0.79 15.75 6.99
CA ILE A 160 -2.25 15.71 6.90
C ILE A 160 -2.84 15.60 8.30
N LYS A 161 -3.67 16.59 8.67
CA LYS A 161 -4.39 16.60 9.96
C LYS A 161 -5.88 16.39 9.73
N ILE A 162 -6.38 15.23 10.13
CA ILE A 162 -7.81 14.89 10.01
C ILE A 162 -8.39 14.34 11.32
N LYS A 163 -9.72 14.48 11.45
CA LYS A 163 -10.48 13.85 12.54
C LYS A 163 -11.23 12.63 12.01
N LEU A 164 -10.81 11.45 12.45
CA LEU A 164 -11.50 10.19 12.20
C LEU A 164 -12.54 9.94 13.29
N ALA A 165 -13.83 9.93 12.90
CA ALA A 165 -14.93 9.84 13.85
C ALA A 165 -15.43 8.41 14.09
N LYS A 166 -15.36 7.54 13.07
CA LYS A 166 -15.90 6.16 13.14
C LYS A 166 -14.79 5.13 13.27
N GLU A 167 -15.19 3.91 13.63
CA GLU A 167 -14.29 2.77 13.80
C GLU A 167 -13.80 2.20 12.46
N ARG A 168 -14.69 2.12 11.48
CA ARG A 168 -14.35 1.77 10.10
C ARG A 168 -14.16 3.06 9.31
N PHE A 169 -13.07 3.13 8.56
CA PHE A 169 -12.76 4.28 7.72
C PHE A 169 -11.77 3.88 6.63
N SER A 170 -11.72 4.70 5.59
CA SER A 170 -10.60 4.77 4.65
C SER A 170 -10.24 6.22 4.40
N VAL A 171 -8.94 6.48 4.25
CA VAL A 171 -8.39 7.77 3.90
C VAL A 171 -7.56 7.58 2.65
N ILE A 172 -7.86 8.35 1.62
CA ILE A 172 -7.17 8.32 0.33
C ILE A 172 -6.62 9.73 0.07
N VAL A 173 -5.35 9.82 -0.29
CA VAL A 173 -4.66 11.06 -0.67
C VAL A 173 -4.28 10.98 -2.14
N ARG A 174 -4.70 11.96 -2.94
CA ARG A 174 -4.45 12.04 -4.38
C ARG A 174 -4.27 13.49 -4.79
N GLU A 175 -3.14 13.84 -5.40
CA GLU A 175 -2.87 15.18 -5.93
C GLU A 175 -3.12 16.29 -4.87
N GLY A 176 -2.77 16.01 -3.61
CA GLY A 176 -3.02 16.92 -2.48
C GLY A 176 -4.47 16.97 -1.97
N HIS A 177 -5.41 16.25 -2.58
CA HIS A 177 -6.77 16.09 -2.09
C HIS A 177 -6.87 14.91 -1.10
N VAL A 178 -7.67 15.09 -0.05
CA VAL A 178 -7.90 14.06 0.97
C VAL A 178 -9.37 13.66 0.96
N GLU A 179 -9.63 12.39 0.68
CA GLU A 179 -10.94 11.76 0.77
C GLU A 179 -11.03 10.91 2.04
N VAL A 180 -12.14 11.02 2.77
CA VAL A 180 -12.42 10.18 3.94
C VAL A 180 -13.76 9.49 3.75
N SER A 181 -13.74 8.16 3.76
CA SER A 181 -14.90 7.29 3.62
C SER A 181 -15.09 6.45 4.88
N TYR A 182 -16.32 5.96 5.13
CA TYR A 182 -16.76 5.35 6.38
C TYR A 182 -17.61 4.10 6.19
#